data_AF-A0A7G4RIM4-F1
#
_entry.id   AF-A0A7G4RIM4-F1
#
_cell.length_a   1.000
_cell.length_b   1.000
_cell.length_c   1.000
_cell.angle_alpha   90.00
_cell.angle_beta   90.00
_cell.angle_gamma   90.00
#
_symmetry.space_group_name_H-M   'P 1'
#
loop_
_entity.id
_entity.type
_entity.pdbx_description
1 polymer ?
#
loop_
_entity_poly.entity_id
_entity_poly.type
_entity_poly.pdbx_seq_one_letter_code
_entity_poly.pdbx_strand_id
1 'polypeptide(L)'
;MEMMEFRFALSGERLRGKKTICGVVGSGNLEVIIEESPSSEILFTIQTAVEHYKPVWKMVIGDFVNQYQPIGLQFTLNDNGATPAVVLLRLSQALAEFQGNCKIGTNYEELDARERIQVILDEGSFTEWLTDEKQYSPHLAALNLPGQADDGIVIGSALLKKNKVVVAAQQKDFMGGPLGKFMGQNLLVYSKLQLQPKLKQ
;
A
#
# COMPACT_ATOMS: atom_id res chain seq x y z
N MET A 1 -10.75 12.41 12.42
CA MET A 1 -10.22 11.91 11.13
C MET A 1 -10.84 12.71 10.02
N GLU A 2 -10.01 13.26 9.12
CA GLU A 2 -10.47 14.06 7.99
C GLU A 2 -10.28 13.27 6.69
N MET A 3 -11.22 13.45 5.77
CA MET A 3 -11.07 13.03 4.38
C MET A 3 -10.99 14.26 3.48
N MET A 4 -10.06 14.22 2.53
CA MET A 4 -9.90 15.29 1.56
C MET A 4 -9.55 14.73 0.19
N GLU A 5 -9.95 15.49 -0.83
CA GLU A 5 -9.67 15.18 -2.21
C GLU A 5 -8.95 16.36 -2.86
N PHE A 6 -7.92 16.04 -3.65
CA PHE A 6 -7.26 17.00 -4.52
C PHE A 6 -7.26 16.50 -5.95
N ARG A 7 -7.59 17.39 -6.89
CA ARG A 7 -7.60 17.12 -8.32
C ARG A 7 -6.70 18.10 -9.05
N PHE A 8 -5.91 17.58 -9.96
CA PHE A 8 -5.07 18.38 -10.85
C PHE A 8 -5.28 17.94 -12.30
N ALA A 9 -5.35 18.91 -13.20
CA ALA A 9 -5.43 18.70 -14.62
C ALA A 9 -4.18 19.31 -15.27
N LEU A 10 -3.29 18.44 -15.74
CA LEU A 10 -2.09 18.82 -16.49
C LEU A 10 -2.16 18.20 -17.89
N SER A 11 -1.55 18.87 -18.87
CA SER A 11 -1.39 18.33 -20.22
C SER A 11 -0.10 17.54 -20.32
N GLY A 12 -0.16 16.34 -20.90
CA GLY A 12 1.01 15.48 -21.09
C GLY A 12 0.63 14.02 -21.29
N GLU A 13 1.65 13.16 -21.38
CA GLU A 13 1.45 11.71 -21.52
C GLU A 13 1.05 11.06 -20.20
N ARG A 14 0.16 10.08 -20.27
CA ARG A 14 -0.27 9.33 -19.09
C ARG A 14 0.83 8.36 -18.67
N LEU A 15 1.16 8.37 -17.39
CA LEU A 15 2.03 7.35 -16.82
C LEU A 15 1.31 6.00 -16.77
N ARG A 16 2.10 4.94 -16.94
CA ARG A 16 1.67 3.54 -16.92
C ARG A 16 2.57 2.74 -16.01
N GLY A 17 2.00 1.74 -15.37
CA GLY A 17 2.72 0.97 -14.36
C GLY A 17 1.87 -0.10 -13.72
N LYS A 18 2.45 -0.74 -12.70
CA LYS A 18 1.74 -1.75 -11.91
C LYS A 18 1.16 -1.08 -10.67
N LYS A 19 -0.07 -1.46 -10.28
CA LYS A 19 -0.65 -1.04 -8.99
C LYS A 19 0.35 -1.34 -7.87
N THR A 20 0.60 -0.33 -7.06
CA THR A 20 1.62 -0.36 -6.01
C THR A 20 1.04 0.10 -4.69
N ILE A 21 1.42 -0.56 -3.61
CA ILE A 21 1.15 -0.15 -2.23
C ILE A 21 2.51 0.04 -1.55
N CYS A 22 2.78 1.25 -1.10
CA CYS A 22 4.05 1.64 -0.47
C CYS A 22 3.80 2.24 0.91
N GLY A 23 4.63 1.88 1.88
CA GLY A 23 4.52 2.39 3.24
C GLY A 23 3.52 1.61 4.11
N VAL A 24 3.17 2.23 5.23
CA VAL A 24 2.45 1.58 6.33
C VAL A 24 1.71 2.62 7.14
N VAL A 25 0.50 2.30 7.60
CA VAL A 25 -0.29 3.18 8.48
C VAL A 25 0.17 3.05 9.94
N GLY A 26 1.45 3.35 10.16
CA GLY A 26 2.10 3.41 11.48
C GLY A 26 2.20 4.85 12.00
N SER A 27 2.44 5.02 13.30
CA SER A 27 2.60 6.37 13.89
C SER A 27 3.69 7.17 13.17
N GLY A 28 3.36 8.36 12.68
CA GLY A 28 4.29 9.21 11.94
C GLY A 28 4.58 8.75 10.51
N ASN A 29 3.78 7.82 9.97
CA ASN A 29 3.93 7.27 8.63
C ASN A 29 2.57 7.20 7.91
N LEU A 30 2.62 6.77 6.65
CA LEU A 30 1.45 6.63 5.79
C LEU A 30 1.59 5.46 4.81
N GLU A 31 0.45 4.93 4.40
CA GLU A 31 0.32 4.08 3.22
C GLU A 31 -0.03 4.94 2.01
N VAL A 32 0.61 4.66 0.87
CA VAL A 32 0.34 5.24 -0.44
C VAL A 32 -0.02 4.12 -1.40
N ILE A 33 -1.20 4.20 -1.99
CA ILE A 33 -1.67 3.29 -3.04
C ILE A 33 -1.71 4.06 -4.35
N ILE A 34 -1.04 3.56 -5.38
CA ILE A 34 -1.04 4.16 -6.73
C ILE A 34 -1.74 3.21 -7.71
N GLU A 35 -2.69 3.76 -8.45
CA GLU A 35 -3.46 3.08 -9.48
C GLU A 35 -3.50 3.94 -10.74
N GLU A 36 -3.64 3.33 -11.91
CA GLU A 36 -3.92 4.10 -13.12
C GLU A 36 -5.32 4.71 -13.04
N SER A 37 -5.43 6.01 -13.28
CA SER A 37 -6.72 6.68 -13.46
C SER A 37 -7.26 6.36 -14.85
N PRO A 38 -8.59 6.19 -15.03
CA PRO A 38 -9.18 6.06 -16.36
C PRO A 38 -9.05 7.34 -17.21
N SER A 39 -8.94 8.51 -16.56
CA SER A 39 -8.77 9.82 -17.19
C SER A 39 -7.31 10.28 -17.19
N SER A 40 -7.04 11.46 -17.76
CA SER A 40 -5.73 12.14 -17.63
C SER A 40 -5.63 13.00 -16.37
N GLU A 41 -6.65 13.00 -15.51
CA GLU A 41 -6.59 13.72 -14.23
C GLU A 41 -5.65 13.03 -13.25
N ILE A 42 -5.07 13.84 -12.37
CA ILE A 42 -4.31 13.38 -11.21
C ILE A 42 -5.22 13.53 -9.99
N LEU A 43 -5.53 12.41 -9.34
CA LEU A 43 -6.45 12.37 -8.21
C LEU A 43 -5.73 11.94 -6.95
N PHE A 44 -5.90 12.68 -5.86
CA PHE A 44 -5.47 12.26 -4.53
C PHE A 44 -6.68 12.17 -3.61
N THR A 45 -6.88 11.00 -3.02
CA THR A 45 -7.84 10.77 -1.92
C THR A 45 -7.05 10.51 -0.65
N ILE A 46 -7.24 11.35 0.36
CA ILE A 46 -6.41 11.33 1.57
C ILE A 46 -7.32 11.20 2.78
N GLN A 47 -7.03 10.20 3.60
CA GLN A 47 -7.60 10.02 4.93
C GLN A 47 -6.48 10.22 5.95
N THR A 48 -6.64 11.18 6.87
CA THR A 48 -5.61 11.51 7.86
C THR A 48 -6.16 11.56 9.27
N ALA A 49 -5.37 11.07 10.22
CA ALA A 49 -5.64 11.20 11.65
C ALA A 49 -5.51 12.65 12.16
N VAL A 50 -4.83 13.53 11.43
CA VAL A 50 -4.55 14.91 11.85
C VAL A 50 -5.58 15.88 11.29
N GLU A 51 -6.25 16.60 12.18
CA GLU A 51 -7.28 17.58 11.81
C GLU A 51 -6.65 18.90 11.37
N HIS A 52 -7.37 19.65 10.52
CA HIS A 52 -7.02 20.99 10.05
C HIS A 52 -5.70 21.09 9.28
N TYR A 53 -5.20 19.96 8.75
CA TYR A 53 -3.91 19.89 8.05
C TYR A 53 -4.03 20.11 6.52
N LYS A 54 -5.24 20.33 6.01
CA LYS A 54 -5.54 20.50 4.57
C LYS A 54 -4.66 21.53 3.84
N PRO A 55 -4.32 22.71 4.40
CA PRO A 55 -3.43 23.67 3.73
C PRO A 55 -2.03 23.10 3.50
N VAL A 56 -1.49 22.38 4.48
CA VAL A 56 -0.17 21.72 4.39
C VAL A 56 -0.21 20.61 3.36
N TRP A 57 -1.24 19.77 3.38
CA TRP A 57 -1.45 18.75 2.34
C TRP A 57 -1.51 19.35 0.95
N LYS A 58 -2.24 20.46 0.74
CA LYS A 58 -2.31 21.14 -0.56
C LYS A 58 -0.92 21.58 -1.06
N MET A 59 -0.06 22.09 -0.17
CA MET A 59 1.30 22.48 -0.51
C MET A 59 2.15 21.26 -0.89
N VAL A 60 2.19 20.24 -0.02
CA VAL A 60 2.98 19.03 -0.22
C VAL A 60 2.60 18.30 -1.51
N ILE A 61 1.30 18.11 -1.75
CA ILE A 61 0.81 17.47 -2.98
C ILE A 61 1.08 18.36 -4.19
N GLY A 62 0.95 19.69 -4.05
CA GLY A 62 1.30 20.64 -5.10
C GLY A 62 2.76 20.53 -5.52
N ASP A 63 3.68 20.50 -4.56
CA ASP A 63 5.12 20.35 -4.82
C ASP A 63 5.42 19.01 -5.51
N PHE A 64 4.83 17.92 -5.03
CA PHE A 64 4.96 16.60 -5.67
C PHE A 64 4.44 16.58 -7.11
N VAL A 65 3.25 17.14 -7.37
CA VAL A 65 2.66 17.20 -8.71
C VAL A 65 3.51 18.07 -9.65
N ASN A 66 4.01 19.20 -9.17
CA ASN A 66 4.87 20.09 -9.96
C ASN A 66 6.19 19.41 -10.35
N GLN A 67 6.78 18.65 -9.42
CA GLN A 67 8.06 17.97 -9.63
C GLN A 67 7.94 16.74 -10.52
N TYR A 68 6.92 15.89 -10.30
CA TYR A 68 6.84 14.56 -10.93
C TYR A 68 5.82 14.45 -12.06
N GLN A 69 4.86 15.37 -12.15
CA GLN A 69 3.78 15.39 -13.13
C GLN A 69 3.16 14.00 -13.38
N PRO A 70 2.58 13.34 -12.35
CA PRO A 70 2.08 11.96 -12.43
C PRO A 70 0.73 11.86 -13.16
N ILE A 71 0.70 12.28 -14.42
CA ILE A 71 -0.51 12.43 -15.23
C ILE A 71 -1.21 11.09 -15.41
N GLY A 72 -2.53 11.08 -15.18
CA GLY A 72 -3.37 9.90 -15.32
C GLY A 72 -3.19 8.87 -14.21
N LEU A 73 -2.72 9.28 -13.03
CA LEU A 73 -2.62 8.41 -11.85
C LEU A 73 -3.61 8.85 -10.74
N GLN A 74 -4.10 7.86 -10.00
CA GLN A 74 -4.86 8.05 -8.77
C GLN A 74 -4.05 7.56 -7.58
N PHE A 75 -4.04 8.37 -6.52
CA PHE A 75 -3.36 8.12 -5.27
C PHE A 75 -4.38 8.01 -4.14
N THR A 76 -4.30 6.95 -3.35
CA THR A 76 -5.03 6.83 -2.07
C THR A 76 -4.03 6.83 -0.94
N LEU A 77 -4.17 7.76 0.00
CA LEU A 77 -3.25 7.94 1.12
C LEU A 77 -3.99 7.71 2.43
N ASN A 78 -3.48 6.79 3.25
CA ASN A 78 -3.96 6.56 4.61
C ASN A 78 -2.85 7.00 5.57
N ASP A 79 -3.04 8.13 6.23
CA ASP A 79 -2.02 8.82 7.02
C ASP A 79 -2.31 8.77 8.51
N ASN A 80 -1.27 8.45 9.29
CA ASN A 80 -1.30 8.44 10.74
C ASN A 80 -0.27 9.44 11.33
N GLY A 81 -0.34 10.68 10.84
CA GLY A 81 0.45 11.81 11.36
C GLY A 81 1.86 11.91 10.80
N ALA A 82 2.07 11.48 9.55
CA ALA A 82 3.34 11.65 8.88
C ALA A 82 3.70 13.14 8.71
N THR A 83 4.99 13.43 8.90
CA THR A 83 5.50 14.78 8.60
C THR A 83 5.51 15.02 7.08
N PRO A 84 5.42 16.28 6.61
CA PRO A 84 5.51 16.61 5.18
C PRO A 84 6.67 15.94 4.44
N ALA A 85 7.84 15.82 5.07
CA ALA A 85 9.00 15.16 4.49
C ALA A 85 8.79 13.65 4.30
N VAL A 86 8.15 12.98 5.26
CA VAL A 86 7.81 11.55 5.16
C VAL A 86 6.75 11.33 4.08
N VAL A 87 5.77 12.22 3.97
CA VAL A 87 4.76 12.19 2.89
C VAL A 87 5.42 12.24 1.51
N LEU A 88 6.28 13.23 1.27
CA LEU A 88 7.00 13.36 0.00
C LEU A 88 7.88 12.15 -0.31
N LEU A 89 8.56 11.63 0.72
CA LEU A 89 9.38 10.42 0.59
C LEU A 89 8.55 9.23 0.12
N ARG A 90 7.42 8.93 0.78
CA ARG A 90 6.58 7.78 0.43
C ARG A 90 5.92 7.95 -0.94
N LEU A 91 5.45 9.15 -1.29
CA LEU A 91 4.94 9.43 -2.63
C LEU A 91 5.98 9.16 -3.71
N SER A 92 7.23 9.60 -3.48
CA SER A 92 8.34 9.40 -4.41
C SER A 92 8.72 7.93 -4.56
N GLN A 93 8.77 7.18 -3.45
CA GLN A 93 9.04 5.74 -3.45
C GLN A 93 7.93 4.97 -4.17
N ALA A 94 6.67 5.27 -3.85
CA ALA A 94 5.51 4.65 -4.48
C ALA A 94 5.52 4.87 -6.00
N LEU A 95 5.82 6.10 -6.46
CA LEU A 95 5.89 6.40 -7.90
C LEU A 95 7.05 5.67 -8.58
N ALA A 96 8.22 5.62 -7.94
CA ALA A 96 9.36 4.87 -8.45
C ALA A 96 9.02 3.38 -8.62
N GLU A 97 8.42 2.76 -7.60
CA GLU A 97 8.01 1.36 -7.64
C GLU A 97 6.89 1.10 -8.66
N PHE A 98 5.91 2.00 -8.78
CA PHE A 98 4.87 1.94 -9.81
C PHE A 98 5.47 1.88 -11.23
N GLN A 99 6.56 2.61 -11.45
CA GLN A 99 7.33 2.63 -12.71
C GLN A 99 8.35 1.47 -12.83
N GLY A 100 8.38 0.54 -11.87
CA GLY A 100 9.26 -0.63 -11.87
C GLY A 100 10.61 -0.43 -11.17
N ASN A 101 10.86 0.74 -10.57
CA ASN A 101 12.09 1.04 -9.83
C ASN A 101 11.90 0.79 -8.33
N CYS A 102 11.92 -0.48 -7.93
CA CYS A 102 11.91 -0.86 -6.51
C CYS A 102 13.34 -0.90 -5.95
N LYS A 103 13.60 -0.16 -4.87
CA LYS A 103 14.85 -0.27 -4.11
C LYS A 103 14.59 -1.13 -2.88
N ILE A 104 15.23 -2.28 -2.84
CA ILE A 104 15.07 -3.23 -1.73
C ILE A 104 16.24 -3.05 -0.75
N GLY A 105 15.91 -2.87 0.53
CA GLY A 105 16.91 -2.79 1.59
C GLY A 105 17.66 -4.11 1.83
N THR A 106 18.77 -4.05 2.54
CA THR A 106 19.59 -5.25 2.86
C THR A 106 19.41 -5.76 4.29
N ASN A 107 18.78 -4.98 5.18
CA ASN A 107 18.56 -5.35 6.58
C ASN A 107 17.14 -5.87 6.80
N TYR A 108 17.01 -7.18 7.05
CA TYR A 108 15.71 -7.85 7.25
C TYR A 108 14.84 -7.20 8.33
N GLU A 109 15.43 -6.67 9.40
CA GLU A 109 14.69 -6.06 10.51
C GLU A 109 14.04 -4.72 10.12
N GLU A 110 14.56 -4.06 9.09
CA GLU A 110 14.07 -2.77 8.58
C GLU A 110 13.07 -2.95 7.43
N LEU A 111 13.04 -4.13 6.81
CA LEU A 111 12.17 -4.41 5.68
C LEU A 111 10.71 -4.54 6.10
N ASP A 112 9.84 -3.97 5.29
CA ASP A 112 8.40 -4.13 5.38
C ASP A 112 7.94 -5.52 4.91
N ALA A 113 6.63 -5.82 5.03
CA ALA A 113 6.12 -7.14 4.64
C ALA A 113 6.36 -7.50 3.16
N ARG A 114 6.21 -6.55 2.23
CA ARG A 114 6.39 -6.77 0.78
C ARG A 114 7.87 -6.89 0.44
N GLU A 115 8.71 -6.05 1.03
CA GLU A 115 10.15 -6.10 0.83
C GLU A 115 10.74 -7.43 1.34
N ARG A 116 10.31 -7.92 2.50
CA ARG A 116 10.76 -9.24 3.02
C ARG A 116 10.38 -10.39 2.09
N ILE A 117 9.17 -10.34 1.52
CA ILE A 117 8.72 -11.31 0.51
C ILE A 117 9.64 -11.26 -0.71
N GLN A 118 9.98 -10.08 -1.22
CA GLN A 118 10.84 -9.91 -2.38
C GLN A 118 12.28 -10.41 -2.14
N VAL A 119 12.84 -10.23 -0.93
CA VAL A 119 14.21 -10.69 -0.61
C VAL A 119 14.29 -12.20 -0.36
N ILE A 120 13.22 -12.81 0.16
CA ILE A 120 13.23 -14.24 0.52
C ILE A 120 12.91 -15.15 -0.69
N LEU A 121 12.03 -14.71 -1.58
CA LEU A 121 11.46 -15.54 -2.64
C LEU A 121 12.21 -15.36 -3.96
N ASP A 122 12.01 -16.29 -4.88
CA ASP A 122 12.65 -16.22 -6.20
C ASP A 122 12.19 -14.94 -6.92
N GLU A 123 13.14 -14.22 -7.52
CA GLU A 123 12.92 -12.91 -8.15
C GLU A 123 11.77 -12.95 -9.18
N GLY A 124 10.88 -11.96 -9.11
CA GLY A 124 9.74 -11.83 -10.03
C GLY A 124 8.67 -12.93 -9.92
N SER A 125 8.78 -13.84 -8.95
CA SER A 125 7.83 -14.96 -8.82
C SER A 125 6.62 -14.66 -7.95
N PHE A 126 6.69 -13.63 -7.10
CA PHE A 126 5.61 -13.30 -6.18
C PHE A 126 4.41 -12.69 -6.91
N THR A 127 3.24 -13.28 -6.67
CA THR A 127 1.94 -12.75 -7.05
C THR A 127 1.14 -12.47 -5.78
N GLU A 128 0.96 -11.20 -5.47
CA GLU A 128 0.11 -10.79 -4.35
C GLU A 128 -1.36 -11.04 -4.68
N TRP A 129 -2.10 -11.60 -3.72
CA TRP A 129 -3.55 -11.77 -3.82
C TRP A 129 -4.24 -10.51 -3.28
N LEU A 130 -4.10 -9.43 -4.04
CA LEU A 130 -4.83 -8.20 -3.79
C LEU A 130 -6.30 -8.39 -4.13
N THR A 131 -7.20 -7.93 -3.27
CA THR A 131 -8.60 -7.74 -3.65
C THR A 131 -8.74 -6.43 -4.41
N ASP A 132 -9.61 -6.40 -5.42
CA ASP A 132 -9.90 -5.15 -6.16
C ASP A 132 -10.46 -4.08 -5.21
N GLU A 133 -11.19 -4.50 -4.19
CA GLU A 133 -11.69 -3.64 -3.12
C GLU A 133 -10.65 -3.46 -2.01
N LYS A 134 -10.43 -2.21 -1.58
CA LYS A 134 -9.61 -1.86 -0.41
C LYS A 134 -10.34 -2.31 0.86
N GLN A 135 -9.73 -3.19 1.66
CA GLN A 135 -10.36 -3.72 2.86
C GLN A 135 -9.85 -2.97 4.08
N TYR A 136 -10.74 -2.18 4.69
CA TYR A 136 -10.42 -1.44 5.91
C TYR A 136 -11.12 -2.06 7.12
N SER A 137 -10.43 -2.13 8.26
CA SER A 137 -11.03 -2.61 9.49
C SER A 137 -12.13 -1.66 10.00
N PRO A 138 -13.40 -2.12 10.15
CA PRO A 138 -14.50 -1.27 10.60
C PRO A 138 -14.33 -0.88 12.08
N HIS A 139 -13.53 -1.64 12.84
CA HIS A 139 -13.21 -1.30 14.23
C HIS A 139 -12.30 -0.07 14.32
N LEU A 140 -11.39 0.13 13.36
CA LEU A 140 -10.52 1.32 13.35
C LEU A 140 -11.32 2.58 13.02
N ALA A 141 -12.23 2.49 12.05
CA ALA A 141 -13.15 3.58 11.75
C ALA A 141 -13.97 4.00 12.98
N ALA A 142 -14.46 3.04 13.78
CA ALA A 142 -15.20 3.32 15.01
C ALA A 142 -14.36 4.02 16.10
N LEU A 143 -13.03 3.85 16.07
CA LEU A 143 -12.08 4.50 16.98
C LEU A 143 -11.51 5.81 16.41
N ASN A 144 -12.01 6.29 15.27
CA ASN A 144 -11.49 7.46 14.56
C ASN A 144 -10.00 7.31 14.17
N LEU A 145 -9.58 6.07 13.90
CA LEU A 145 -8.21 5.73 13.48
C LEU A 145 -8.17 5.39 11.98
N PRO A 146 -7.09 5.77 11.27
CA PRO A 146 -6.89 5.39 9.88
C PRO A 146 -6.63 3.88 9.77
N GLY A 147 -7.08 3.26 8.68
CA GLY A 147 -6.86 1.85 8.38
C GLY A 147 -5.88 1.66 7.22
N GLN A 148 -5.21 0.52 7.18
CA GLN A 148 -4.40 0.07 6.04
C GLN A 148 -5.22 -0.84 5.14
N ALA A 149 -5.02 -0.76 3.82
CA ALA A 149 -5.87 -1.46 2.85
C ALA A 149 -5.76 -3.00 2.88
N ASP A 150 -4.68 -3.54 3.42
CA ASP A 150 -4.42 -4.99 3.56
C ASP A 150 -4.55 -5.50 5.01
N ASP A 151 -5.08 -4.67 5.93
CA ASP A 151 -5.19 -4.95 7.37
C ASP A 151 -3.86 -5.44 8.01
N GLY A 152 -2.72 -5.02 7.44
CA GLY A 152 -1.40 -5.34 7.93
C GLY A 152 -0.91 -6.74 7.62
N ILE A 153 -1.47 -7.43 6.62
CA ILE A 153 -0.96 -8.73 6.17
C ILE A 153 -0.91 -8.85 4.64
N VAL A 154 0.26 -9.21 4.13
CA VAL A 154 0.53 -9.38 2.69
C VAL A 154 0.56 -10.86 2.36
N ILE A 155 -0.24 -11.29 1.38
CA ILE A 155 -0.45 -12.72 1.12
C ILE A 155 -0.49 -12.99 -0.37
N GLY A 156 0.07 -14.12 -0.77
CA GLY A 156 0.16 -14.48 -2.17
C GLY A 156 0.83 -15.83 -2.40
N SER A 157 1.17 -16.08 -3.65
CA SER A 157 1.96 -17.25 -4.05
C SER A 157 3.27 -16.81 -4.70
N ALA A 158 4.30 -17.65 -4.56
CA ALA A 158 5.61 -17.43 -5.17
C ALA A 158 6.36 -18.74 -5.38
N LEU A 159 7.61 -18.62 -5.83
CA LEU A 159 8.56 -19.72 -5.82
C LEU A 159 9.61 -19.48 -4.72
N LEU A 160 10.01 -20.54 -4.05
CA LEU A 160 11.19 -20.58 -3.18
C LEU A 160 12.06 -21.74 -3.61
N LYS A 161 13.26 -21.42 -4.16
CA LYS A 161 14.14 -22.43 -4.76
C LYS A 161 13.38 -23.28 -5.79
N LYS A 162 12.59 -22.63 -6.65
CA LYS A 162 11.71 -23.21 -7.69
C LYS A 162 10.51 -24.02 -7.17
N ASN A 163 10.31 -24.13 -5.86
CA ASN A 163 9.13 -24.80 -5.30
C ASN A 163 8.01 -23.79 -5.10
N LYS A 164 6.79 -24.13 -5.52
CA LYS A 164 5.61 -23.29 -5.28
C LYS A 164 5.33 -23.22 -3.78
N VAL A 165 5.24 -21.99 -3.27
CA VAL A 165 4.89 -21.69 -1.88
C VAL A 165 3.74 -20.70 -1.83
N VAL A 166 2.98 -20.77 -0.75
CA VAL A 166 2.06 -19.71 -0.33
C VAL A 166 2.76 -18.95 0.77
N VAL A 167 2.70 -17.63 0.72
CA VAL A 167 3.41 -16.76 1.66
C VAL A 167 2.43 -15.81 2.29
N ALA A 168 2.52 -15.65 3.61
CA ALA A 168 1.83 -14.63 4.37
C ALA A 168 2.87 -13.89 5.22
N ALA A 169 2.94 -12.57 5.09
CA ALA A 169 3.88 -11.72 5.82
C ALA A 169 3.13 -10.60 6.54
N GLN A 170 3.38 -10.48 7.84
CA GLN A 170 2.72 -9.48 8.68
C GLN A 170 3.49 -8.15 8.67
N GLN A 171 2.78 -7.04 8.57
CA GLN A 171 3.35 -5.71 8.67
C GLN A 171 3.53 -5.31 10.13
N LYS A 172 4.79 -5.20 10.60
CA LYS A 172 5.11 -4.92 12.01
C LYS A 172 4.69 -3.53 12.46
N ASP A 173 4.83 -2.54 11.58
CA ASP A 173 4.65 -1.12 11.91
C ASP A 173 3.18 -0.70 11.82
N PHE A 174 2.30 -1.57 11.33
CA PHE A 174 0.86 -1.35 11.35
C PHE A 174 0.33 -1.65 12.75
N MET A 175 0.14 -0.60 13.54
CA MET A 175 -0.40 -0.65 14.91
C MET A 175 0.32 -1.61 15.87
N GLY A 176 1.60 -1.92 15.62
CA GLY A 176 2.38 -2.86 16.43
C GLY A 176 2.10 -4.34 16.12
N GLY A 177 1.56 -4.66 14.94
CA GLY A 177 1.22 -6.00 14.51
C GLY A 177 0.13 -6.73 15.31
N PRO A 178 -1.02 -6.12 15.66
CA PRO A 178 -2.11 -6.87 16.27
C PRO A 178 -2.74 -7.82 15.23
N LEU A 179 -3.16 -9.01 15.68
CA LEU A 179 -3.98 -9.91 14.87
C LEU A 179 -5.37 -9.27 14.68
N GLY A 180 -5.57 -8.61 13.53
CA GLY A 180 -6.84 -8.03 13.13
C GLY A 180 -7.88 -9.07 12.70
N LYS A 181 -9.16 -8.66 12.65
CA LYS A 181 -10.27 -9.52 12.23
C LYS A 181 -10.16 -9.97 10.76
N PHE A 182 -9.58 -9.15 9.87
CA PHE A 182 -9.36 -9.56 8.48
C PHE A 182 -8.11 -10.39 8.34
N MET A 183 -7.07 -10.16 9.16
CA MET A 183 -5.92 -11.06 9.24
C MET A 183 -6.34 -12.51 9.55
N GLY A 184 -7.22 -12.72 10.54
CA GLY A 184 -7.76 -14.03 10.88
C GLY A 184 -8.65 -14.65 9.79
N GLN A 185 -9.47 -13.84 9.12
CA GLN A 185 -10.30 -14.30 7.99
C GLN A 185 -9.46 -14.66 6.77
N ASN A 186 -8.47 -13.84 6.44
CA ASN A 186 -7.50 -14.11 5.40
C ASN A 186 -6.82 -15.46 5.72
N LEU A 187 -6.25 -15.62 6.93
CA LEU A 187 -5.68 -16.90 7.43
C LEU A 187 -6.63 -18.11 7.29
N LEU A 188 -7.91 -17.93 7.59
CA LEU A 188 -8.93 -18.97 7.44
C LEU A 188 -9.30 -19.28 5.98
N VAL A 189 -9.34 -18.27 5.11
CA VAL A 189 -9.49 -18.46 3.66
C VAL A 189 -8.28 -19.23 3.11
N TYR A 190 -7.07 -18.97 3.60
CA TYR A 190 -5.86 -19.73 3.22
C TYR A 190 -5.90 -21.18 3.64
N SER A 191 -6.35 -21.49 4.86
CA SER A 191 -6.46 -22.89 5.30
C SER A 191 -7.42 -23.67 4.41
N LYS A 192 -8.52 -23.05 3.97
CA LYS A 192 -9.47 -23.67 3.03
C LYS A 192 -8.90 -23.83 1.61
N LEU A 193 -8.17 -22.85 1.08
CA LEU A 193 -7.57 -22.93 -0.25
C LEU A 193 -6.45 -23.98 -0.34
N GLN A 194 -5.69 -24.21 0.73
CA GLN A 194 -4.71 -25.31 0.79
C GLN A 194 -5.32 -26.72 0.93
N LEU A 195 -6.54 -26.82 1.48
CA LEU A 195 -7.24 -28.10 1.64
C LEU A 195 -7.95 -28.57 0.37
N GLN A 196 -8.31 -27.68 -0.56
CA GLN A 196 -8.98 -28.03 -1.80
C GLN A 196 -8.18 -28.91 -2.79
N PRO A 197 -6.84 -28.75 -2.98
CA PRO A 197 -6.09 -29.65 -3.86
C PRO A 197 -5.93 -31.09 -3.31
N LYS A 198 -6.32 -31.37 -2.06
CA LYS A 198 -6.25 -32.72 -1.46
C LYS A 198 -7.57 -33.48 -1.41
N LEU A 199 -8.69 -32.89 -1.87
CA LEU A 199 -10.02 -33.52 -1.86
C LEU A 199 -10.51 -33.95 -3.27
N LYS A 200 -9.61 -33.95 -4.26
CA LYS A 200 -9.82 -34.56 -5.58
C LYS A 200 -8.73 -35.58 -5.87
N GLN A 201 -8.73 -36.67 -5.12
CA GLN A 201 -8.19 -37.97 -5.52
C GLN A 201 -9.24 -39.03 -5.20
#